data_AF-A0A2W0BH37-F1
#
_entry.id   AF-A0A2W0BH37-F1
#
_cell.length_a   1.000
_cell.length_b   1.000
_cell.length_c   1.000
_cell.angle_alpha   90.00
_cell.angle_beta   90.00
_cell.angle_gamma   90.00
#
_symmetry.space_group_name_H-M   'P 1'
#
loop_
_entity.id
_entity.type
_entity.pdbx_description
1 polymer ?
#
loop_
_entity_poly.entity_id
_entity_poly.type
_entity_poly.pdbx_seq_one_letter_code
_entity_poly.pdbx_strand_id
1 'polypeptide(L)'
;MIIVSFVTAWMLYIAPCDWMFASPSQLGRLPWSYDQVWRVYQKAASAAGIGRLGTHSLRHTYRSLLDSVGTPLAVQQKLMRHTDIRTTMNVYGDVITNQESEALAKIARIALANSTQAARTTA
;
A
#
# COMPACT_ATOMS: atom_id res chain seq x y z
N MET A 1 21.18 -3.20 1.88
CA MET A 1 22.21 -4.26 1.71
C MET A 1 21.69 -5.69 1.93
N ILE A 2 20.61 -5.94 2.69
CA ILE A 2 20.09 -7.31 2.91
C ILE A 2 19.32 -7.87 1.69
N ILE A 3 18.49 -7.05 1.02
CA ILE A 3 17.67 -7.50 -0.12
C ILE A 3 18.53 -7.93 -1.31
N VAL A 4 19.59 -7.17 -1.63
CA VAL A 4 20.48 -7.47 -2.77
C VAL A 4 21.24 -8.78 -2.55
N SER A 5 21.78 -9.01 -1.35
CA SER A 5 22.44 -10.29 -1.00
C SER A 5 21.48 -11.48 -1.02
N PHE A 6 20.22 -11.27 -0.61
CA PHE A 6 19.19 -12.31 -0.68
C PHE A 6 18.89 -12.68 -2.13
N VAL A 7 18.70 -11.69 -3.01
CA VAL A 7 18.44 -11.92 -4.45
C VAL A 7 19.61 -12.64 -5.12
N THR A 8 20.86 -12.29 -4.84
CA THR A 8 22.02 -12.98 -5.42
C THR A 8 22.16 -14.43 -4.98
N ALA A 9 21.85 -14.75 -3.71
CA ALA A 9 21.82 -16.14 -3.24
C ALA A 9 20.67 -16.94 -3.86
N TRP A 10 19.57 -16.26 -4.18
CA TRP A 10 18.37 -16.85 -4.77
C TRP A 10 18.50 -17.12 -6.28
N MET A 11 19.25 -16.26 -6.98
CA MET A 11 19.54 -16.37 -8.43
C MET A 11 20.34 -17.63 -8.84
N LEU A 12 20.97 -18.33 -7.89
CA LEU A 12 21.67 -19.59 -8.16
C LEU A 12 20.74 -20.74 -8.57
N TYR A 13 19.41 -20.55 -8.48
CA TYR A 13 18.39 -21.56 -8.71
C TYR A 13 17.29 -21.14 -9.69
N ILE A 14 17.53 -20.14 -10.56
CA ILE A 14 16.50 -19.58 -11.45
C ILE A 14 16.88 -19.82 -12.91
N ALA A 15 16.32 -20.87 -13.52
CA ALA A 15 16.18 -20.94 -14.97
C ALA A 15 14.94 -20.14 -15.44
N PRO A 16 14.82 -19.78 -16.73
CA PRO A 16 13.71 -18.95 -17.24
C PRO A 16 12.30 -19.50 -16.98
N CYS A 17 12.18 -20.81 -16.70
CA CYS A 17 10.91 -21.50 -16.46
C CYS A 17 10.69 -21.85 -14.97
N ASP A 18 11.60 -21.47 -14.08
CA ASP A 18 11.49 -21.79 -12.65
C ASP A 18 10.60 -20.80 -11.90
N TRP A 19 10.02 -21.26 -10.80
CA TRP A 19 9.25 -20.40 -9.90
C TRP A 19 10.12 -19.27 -9.36
N MET A 20 9.60 -18.05 -9.28
CA MET A 20 10.30 -16.90 -8.65
C MET A 20 10.37 -17.00 -7.11
N PHE A 21 9.63 -17.94 -6.49
CA PHE A 21 9.78 -18.31 -5.09
C PHE A 21 9.69 -19.84 -4.97
N ALA A 22 10.69 -20.51 -5.54
CA ALA A 22 10.88 -21.94 -5.48
C ALA A 22 11.23 -22.42 -4.05
N SER A 23 10.65 -23.55 -3.65
CA SER A 23 10.87 -24.16 -2.34
C SER A 23 12.23 -24.89 -2.29
N PRO A 24 13.15 -24.52 -1.39
CA PRO A 24 14.43 -25.21 -1.24
C PRO A 24 14.27 -26.67 -0.85
N SER A 25 13.27 -26.98 0.00
CA SER A 25 12.99 -28.36 0.43
C SER A 25 12.43 -29.24 -0.68
N GLN A 26 11.98 -28.64 -1.79
CA GLN A 26 11.49 -29.35 -2.98
C GLN A 26 12.42 -29.16 -4.18
N LEU A 27 13.68 -28.75 -3.94
CA LEU A 27 14.71 -28.54 -4.96
C LEU A 27 14.24 -27.63 -6.10
N GLY A 28 13.44 -26.61 -5.78
CA GLY A 28 12.92 -25.64 -6.73
C GLY A 28 11.81 -26.14 -7.69
N ARG A 29 11.42 -27.42 -7.61
CA ARG A 29 10.39 -28.01 -8.49
C ARG A 29 8.98 -27.48 -8.24
N LEU A 30 8.75 -26.95 -7.05
CA LEU A 30 7.46 -26.43 -6.59
C LEU A 30 7.68 -25.10 -5.88
N PRO A 31 6.68 -24.20 -5.88
CA PRO A 31 6.76 -22.95 -5.15
C PRO A 31 6.68 -23.19 -3.64
N TRP A 32 7.06 -22.17 -2.86
CA TRP A 32 6.82 -22.17 -1.42
C TRP A 32 5.35 -22.42 -1.09
N SER A 33 5.10 -23.35 -0.17
CA SER A 33 3.73 -23.62 0.30
C SER A 33 3.22 -22.48 1.17
N TYR A 34 1.92 -22.19 1.06
CA TYR A 34 1.26 -21.16 1.86
C TYR A 34 1.47 -21.36 3.37
N ASP A 35 1.32 -22.60 3.87
CA ASP A 35 1.46 -22.90 5.30
C ASP A 35 2.88 -22.68 5.82
N GLN A 36 3.90 -22.93 4.99
CA GLN A 36 5.27 -22.63 5.36
C GLN A 36 5.51 -21.12 5.44
N VAL A 37 5.05 -20.36 4.44
CA VAL A 37 5.14 -18.89 4.46
C VAL A 37 4.40 -18.32 5.67
N TRP A 38 3.20 -18.83 5.96
CA TRP A 38 2.40 -18.40 7.11
C TRP A 38 3.10 -18.67 8.45
N ARG A 39 3.71 -19.86 8.63
CA ARG A 39 4.46 -20.18 9.85
C ARG A 39 5.68 -19.28 10.03
N VAL A 40 6.44 -19.05 8.97
CA VAL A 40 7.61 -18.15 9.01
C VAL A 40 7.16 -16.72 9.31
N TYR A 41 6.06 -16.28 8.71
CA TYR A 41 5.48 -14.96 8.95
C TYR A 41 5.10 -14.74 10.41
N GLN A 42 4.37 -15.69 11.01
CA GLN A 42 3.98 -15.60 12.43
C GLN A 42 5.18 -15.70 13.37
N LYS A 43 6.19 -16.52 13.02
CA LYS A 43 7.44 -16.59 13.79
C LYS A 43 8.19 -15.25 13.76
N ALA A 44 8.29 -14.62 12.59
CA ALA A 44 8.92 -13.31 12.45
C ALA A 44 8.15 -12.22 13.22
N ALA A 45 6.82 -12.25 13.17
CA ALA A 45 5.97 -11.32 13.93
C ALA A 45 6.17 -11.45 15.45
N SER A 46 6.27 -12.69 15.94
CA SER A 46 6.57 -12.96 17.35
C SER A 46 7.97 -12.50 17.74
N ALA A 47 8.98 -12.75 16.89
CA ALA A 47 10.35 -12.32 17.14
C ALA A 47 10.49 -10.78 17.14
N ALA A 48 9.66 -10.08 16.36
CA ALA A 48 9.59 -8.63 16.34
C ALA A 48 8.76 -8.03 17.51
N GLY A 49 8.15 -8.85 18.37
CA GLY A 49 7.33 -8.38 19.50
C GLY A 49 5.97 -7.81 19.09
N ILE A 50 5.53 -8.00 17.84
CA ILE A 50 4.29 -7.43 17.28
C ILE A 50 3.07 -8.33 17.61
N GLY A 51 3.32 -9.58 18.00
CA GLY A 51 2.27 -10.56 18.30
C GLY A 51 1.80 -11.32 17.05
N ARG A 52 0.51 -11.68 17.00
CA ARG A 52 -0.06 -12.43 15.88
C ARG A 52 -0.52 -11.48 14.79
N LEU A 53 0.01 -11.64 13.59
CA LEU A 53 -0.44 -10.90 12.42
C LEU A 53 -1.51 -11.69 11.66
N GLY A 54 -2.34 -10.96 10.91
CA GLY A 54 -3.37 -11.51 10.02
C GLY A 54 -2.84 -11.72 8.60
N THR A 55 -3.55 -12.49 7.79
CA THR A 55 -3.18 -12.81 6.40
C THR A 55 -3.06 -11.58 5.50
N HIS A 56 -3.71 -10.47 5.89
CA HIS A 56 -3.74 -9.22 5.13
C HIS A 56 -2.96 -8.08 5.81
N SER A 57 -2.33 -8.30 6.96
CA SER A 57 -1.68 -7.23 7.74
C SER A 57 -0.58 -6.50 6.96
N LEU A 58 0.22 -7.22 6.17
CA LEU A 58 1.23 -6.59 5.30
C LEU A 58 0.60 -5.73 4.20
N ARG A 59 -0.53 -6.18 3.61
CA ARG A 59 -1.23 -5.41 2.56
C ARG A 59 -1.83 -4.12 3.13
N HIS A 60 -2.37 -4.20 4.34
CA HIS A 60 -2.85 -3.05 5.10
C HIS A 60 -1.71 -2.08 5.44
N THR A 61 -0.56 -2.60 5.86
CA THR A 61 0.63 -1.78 6.13
C THR A 61 1.11 -1.06 4.86
N TYR A 62 1.17 -1.75 3.73
CA TYR A 62 1.53 -1.13 2.44
C TYR A 62 0.59 0.00 2.06
N ARG A 63 -0.71 -0.16 2.29
CA ARG A 63 -1.70 0.91 2.09
C ARG A 63 -1.43 2.11 2.99
N SER A 64 -1.24 1.90 4.29
CA SER A 64 -0.94 3.00 5.22
C SER A 64 0.34 3.74 4.83
N LEU A 65 1.35 3.04 4.31
CA LEU A 65 2.57 3.67 3.79
C LEU A 65 2.31 4.52 2.55
N LEU A 66 1.53 4.01 1.58
CA LEU A 66 1.13 4.79 0.39
C LEU A 66 0.34 6.05 0.75
N ASP A 67 -0.46 5.96 1.81
CA ASP A 67 -1.24 7.07 2.35
C ASP A 67 -0.35 8.10 3.05
N SER A 68 0.63 7.65 3.84
CA SER A 68 1.57 8.52 4.55
C SER A 68 2.41 9.41 3.64
N VAL A 69 2.65 8.98 2.40
CA VAL A 69 3.37 9.76 1.38
C VAL A 69 2.43 10.63 0.52
N GLY A 70 1.15 10.70 0.86
CA GLY A 70 0.15 11.54 0.19
C GLY A 70 -0.23 11.07 -1.23
N THR A 71 -0.08 9.78 -1.52
CA THR A 71 -0.36 9.26 -2.87
C THR A 71 -1.86 9.44 -3.20
N PRO A 72 -2.25 9.93 -4.39
CA PRO A 72 -3.65 10.04 -4.78
C PRO A 72 -4.38 8.68 -4.75
N LEU A 73 -5.63 8.65 -4.28
CA LEU A 73 -6.40 7.42 -4.06
C LEU A 73 -6.47 6.52 -5.31
N ALA A 74 -6.63 7.10 -6.50
CA ALA A 74 -6.66 6.38 -7.77
C ALA A 74 -5.33 5.67 -8.09
N VAL A 75 -4.20 6.30 -7.76
CA VAL A 75 -2.86 5.71 -7.94
C VAL A 75 -2.67 4.59 -6.92
N GLN A 76 -3.06 4.80 -5.68
CA GLN A 76 -2.99 3.77 -4.66
C GLN A 76 -3.86 2.55 -5.03
N GLN A 77 -5.07 2.75 -5.55
CA GLN A 77 -5.94 1.68 -6.05
C GLN A 77 -5.24 0.86 -7.15
N LYS A 78 -4.59 1.53 -8.11
CA LYS A 78 -3.85 0.88 -9.20
C LYS A 78 -2.65 0.09 -8.69
N LEU A 79 -1.86 0.65 -7.77
CA LEU A 79 -0.71 -0.03 -7.16
C LEU A 79 -1.12 -1.26 -6.34
N MET A 80 -2.23 -1.16 -5.62
CA MET A 80 -2.81 -2.27 -4.87
C MET A 80 -3.61 -3.26 -5.72
N ARG A 81 -3.78 -2.97 -7.02
CA ARG A 81 -4.54 -3.78 -7.98
C ARG A 81 -5.97 -4.08 -7.51
N HIS A 82 -6.65 -3.11 -6.92
CA HIS A 82 -8.04 -3.24 -6.50
C HIS A 82 -8.98 -2.93 -7.66
N THR A 83 -9.86 -3.88 -8.00
CA THR A 83 -10.88 -3.68 -9.04
C THR A 83 -11.93 -2.65 -8.61
N ASP A 84 -12.30 -2.63 -7.32
CA ASP A 84 -13.23 -1.64 -6.75
C ASP A 84 -12.51 -0.80 -5.67
N ILE A 85 -12.67 0.53 -5.77
CA ILE A 85 -12.15 1.52 -4.84
C ILE A 85 -12.76 1.41 -3.44
N ARG A 86 -13.96 0.82 -3.29
CA ARG A 86 -14.58 0.53 -1.99
C ARG A 86 -13.72 -0.38 -1.12
N THR A 87 -12.96 -1.30 -1.73
CA THR A 87 -11.98 -2.17 -1.04
C THR A 87 -10.87 -1.35 -0.37
N THR A 88 -10.59 -0.16 -0.92
CA THR A 88 -9.59 0.78 -0.43
C THR A 88 -10.19 1.79 0.55
N MET A 89 -11.43 2.25 0.29
CA MET A 89 -12.11 3.29 1.10
C MET A 89 -12.76 2.77 2.38
N ASN A 90 -13.42 1.60 2.35
CA ASN A 90 -14.25 1.13 3.48
C ASN A 90 -13.46 0.80 4.77
N VAL A 91 -12.13 0.76 4.71
CA VAL A 91 -11.26 0.44 5.85
C VAL A 91 -10.36 1.62 6.25
N TYR A 92 -10.25 2.67 5.42
CA TYR A 92 -9.22 3.72 5.58
C TYR A 92 -9.68 5.16 5.36
N GLY A 93 -10.98 5.40 5.15
CA GLY A 93 -11.54 6.76 5.08
C GLY A 93 -11.31 7.60 6.35
N ASP A 94 -10.86 6.98 7.45
CA ASP A 94 -10.60 7.65 8.73
C ASP A 94 -9.15 8.11 8.91
N VAL A 95 -8.29 8.03 7.88
CA VAL A 95 -7.04 8.80 7.90
C VAL A 95 -7.38 10.26 7.60
N ILE A 96 -7.90 10.92 8.63
CA ILE A 96 -8.17 12.35 8.73
C ILE A 96 -6.85 13.08 8.52
N THR A 97 -6.55 13.37 7.26
CA THR A 97 -5.63 14.44 6.93
C THR A 97 -6.47 15.68 6.65
N ASN A 98 -6.03 16.83 7.15
CA ASN A 98 -6.68 18.15 7.04
C ASN A 98 -6.99 18.63 5.60
N GLN A 99 -6.85 17.76 4.60
CA GLN A 99 -7.07 18.02 3.18
C GLN A 99 -8.51 18.43 2.88
N GLU A 100 -9.51 17.88 3.57
CA GLU A 100 -10.90 18.33 3.39
C GLU A 100 -11.09 19.77 3.86
N SER A 101 -10.54 20.12 5.03
CA SER A 101 -10.58 21.48 5.56
C SER A 101 -9.80 22.47 4.68
N GLU A 102 -8.65 22.06 4.14
CA GLU A 102 -7.88 22.89 3.21
C GLU A 102 -8.58 23.06 1.85
N ALA A 103 -9.21 22.01 1.33
CA ALA A 103 -9.99 22.06 0.09
C ALA A 103 -11.20 22.98 0.24
N LEU A 104 -11.96 22.84 1.34
CA LEU A 104 -13.06 23.73 1.69
C LEU A 104 -12.60 25.18 1.84
N ALA A 105 -11.48 25.43 2.53
CA ALA A 105 -10.92 26.77 2.67
C ALA A 105 -10.46 27.37 1.33
N LYS A 106 -10.03 26.54 0.37
CA LYS A 106 -9.62 26.98 -0.97
C LYS A 106 -10.84 27.31 -1.85
N ILE A 107 -11.88 26.50 -1.79
CA ILE A 107 -13.15 26.74 -2.48
C ILE A 107 -13.82 28.02 -1.94
N ALA A 108 -13.87 28.20 -0.61
CA ALA A 108 -14.42 29.39 0.01
C ALA A 108 -13.71 30.67 -0.47
N ARG A 109 -12.37 30.64 -0.55
CA ARG A 109 -11.57 31.77 -1.08
C ARG A 109 -11.90 32.08 -2.54
N ILE A 110 -12.05 31.07 -3.39
CA ILE A 110 -12.42 31.28 -4.81
C ILE A 110 -13.84 31.86 -4.92
N ALA A 111 -14.80 31.33 -4.15
CA ALA A 111 -16.17 31.82 -4.14
C ALA A 111 -16.27 33.28 -3.67
N LEU A 112 -15.55 33.64 -2.61
CA LEU A 112 -15.50 35.01 -2.07
C LEU A 112 -14.76 35.98 -3.02
N ALA A 113 -13.70 35.54 -3.69
CA ALA A 113 -13.02 36.37 -4.68
C ALA A 113 -13.92 36.69 -5.89
N ASN A 114 -14.66 35.68 -6.38
CA ASN A 114 -15.57 35.83 -7.51
C ASN A 114 -16.78 36.72 -7.17
N SER A 115 -17.32 36.66 -5.95
CA SER A 115 -18.41 37.55 -5.54
C SER A 115 -17.96 39.02 -5.43
N THR A 116 -16.73 39.24 -4.97
CA THR A 116 -16.14 40.59 -4.88
C THR A 116 -15.88 41.18 -6.27
N GLN A 117 -15.54 40.35 -7.25
CA GLN A 117 -15.31 40.78 -8.63
C GLN A 117 -16.61 41.10 -9.37
N ALA A 118 -17.66 40.29 -9.18
CA ALA A 118 -19.00 40.56 -9.70
C ALA A 118 -19.60 41.89 -9.18
N ALA A 119 -19.34 42.22 -7.90
CA ALA A 119 -19.76 43.49 -7.30
C ALA A 119 -18.98 44.71 -7.80
N ARG A 120 -17.78 44.53 -8.39
CA ARG A 120 -16.94 45.61 -8.94
C ARG A 120 -17.20 45.91 -10.42
N THR A 121 -17.83 44.99 -11.15
CA THR A 121 -18.16 45.17 -12.59
C THR A 121 -19.54 45.78 -12.80
N THR A 122 -20.34 45.90 -11.75
CA THR A 122 -21.71 46.47 -11.77
C THR A 122 -21.78 47.91 -11.21
N ALA A 123 -20.63 48.53 -10.92
CA ALA A 123 -20.48 49.93 -10.54
C ALA A 123 -19.69 50.68 -11.62
#